data_AF-A0A7C3Q8X5-F1
#
_entry.id   AF-A0A7C3Q8X5-F1
#
_cell.length_a   1.000
_cell.length_b   1.000
_cell.length_c   1.000
_cell.angle_alpha   90.00
_cell.angle_beta   90.00
_cell.angle_gamma   90.00
#
_symmetry.space_group_name_H-M   'P 1'
#
loop_
_entity.id
_entity.type
_entity.pdbx_description
1 polymer ?
#
loop_
_entity_poly.entity_id
_entity_poly.type
_entity_poly.pdbx_seq_one_letter_code
_entity_poly.pdbx_strand_id
1 'polypeptide(L)'
;MSEKKFTEEEKNKILQELDEERVLLQKQQELEKKRTHNKKIYKIGSKKCYKFLLMEREYYLDIEECKKISSKARLIALYYKTFDEVKSKTYLIKTQVYSDKFFISDDPIRVYFKEYTLENDK
;
A
#
# COMPACT_ATOMS: atom_id res chain seq x y z
N MET A 1 0.53 31.11 -34.18
CA MET A 1 1.09 30.74 -32.86
C MET A 1 2.52 30.28 -33.10
N SER A 2 3.50 30.90 -32.44
CA SER A 2 4.92 30.56 -32.64
C SER A 2 5.21 29.21 -31.98
N GLU A 3 5.60 28.20 -32.76
CA GLU A 3 6.14 26.95 -32.22
C GLU A 3 7.45 27.26 -31.49
N LYS A 4 7.44 27.15 -30.15
CA LYS A 4 8.68 27.18 -29.37
C LYS A 4 9.54 25.99 -29.81
N LYS A 5 10.60 26.26 -30.57
CA LYS A 5 11.59 25.26 -30.96
C LYS A 5 12.50 25.00 -29.76
N PHE A 6 12.31 23.85 -29.11
CA PHE A 6 13.22 23.36 -28.09
C PHE A 6 14.62 23.13 -28.69
N THR A 7 15.66 23.51 -27.95
CA THR A 7 17.04 23.15 -28.28
C THR A 7 17.26 21.65 -28.12
N GLU A 8 18.28 21.08 -28.75
CA GLU A 8 18.61 19.66 -28.58
C GLU A 8 18.91 19.30 -27.11
N GLU A 9 19.51 20.22 -26.35
CA GLU A 9 19.73 20.05 -24.91
C GLU A 9 18.42 20.02 -24.11
N GLU A 10 17.49 20.92 -24.42
CA GLU A 10 16.17 20.94 -23.79
C GLU A 10 15.37 19.67 -24.12
N LYS A 11 15.43 19.19 -25.37
CA LYS A 11 14.80 17.93 -25.77
C LYS A 11 15.40 16.74 -25.00
N ASN A 12 16.72 16.67 -24.89
CA ASN A 12 17.38 15.59 -24.15
C ASN A 12 17.02 15.61 -22.66
N LYS A 13 16.94 16.80 -22.05
CA LYS A 13 16.51 16.95 -20.66
C LYS A 13 15.06 16.50 -20.46
N ILE A 14 14.15 16.92 -21.35
CA ILE A 14 12.74 16.48 -21.32
C ILE A 14 12.63 14.96 -21.47
N LEU A 15 13.41 14.36 -22.39
CA LEU A 15 13.40 12.91 -22.59
C LEU A 15 13.91 12.16 -21.36
N GLN A 16 14.94 12.68 -20.68
CA GLN A 16 15.45 12.09 -19.43
C GLN A 16 14.41 12.15 -18.31
N GLU A 17 13.77 13.31 -18.10
CA GLU A 17 12.71 13.48 -17.09
C GLU A 17 11.54 12.50 -17.33
N LEU A 18 11.11 12.35 -18.60
CA LEU A 18 10.05 11.40 -18.97
C LEU A 18 10.45 9.94 -18.75
N ASP A 19 11.71 9.58 -18.97
CA ASP A 19 12.20 8.22 -18.75
C ASP A 19 12.31 7.90 -17.25
N GLU A 20 12.79 8.86 -16.46
CA GLU A 20 12.81 8.75 -14.99
C GLU A 20 11.40 8.55 -14.41
N GLU A 21 10.43 9.33 -14.88
CA GLU A 21 9.01 9.18 -14.50
C GLU A 21 8.47 7.79 -14.86
N ARG A 22 8.79 7.30 -16.06
CA ARG A 22 8.37 5.98 -16.52
C ARG A 22 8.95 4.87 -15.65
N VAL A 23 10.25 4.92 -15.36
CA VAL A 23 10.94 3.93 -14.52
C VAL A 23 10.36 3.94 -13.10
N LEU A 24 10.05 5.13 -12.55
CA LEU A 24 9.43 5.26 -11.25
C LEU A 24 8.03 4.62 -11.22
N LEU A 25 7.20 4.89 -12.22
CA LEU A 25 5.86 4.34 -12.33
C LEU A 25 5.88 2.80 -12.41
N GLN A 26 6.79 2.24 -13.21
CA GLN A 26 6.97 0.78 -13.31
C GLN A 26 7.33 0.16 -11.95
N LYS A 27 8.31 0.74 -11.24
CA LYS A 27 8.71 0.27 -9.91
C LYS A 27 7.54 0.32 -8.91
N GLN A 28 6.72 1.36 -8.95
CA GLN A 28 5.54 1.48 -8.08
C GLN A 28 4.52 0.37 -8.36
N GLN A 29 4.22 0.11 -9.63
CA GLN A 29 3.31 -0.96 -10.03
C GLN A 29 3.82 -2.35 -9.62
N GLU A 30 5.12 -2.60 -9.78
CA GLU A 30 5.73 -3.86 -9.33
C GLU A 30 5.63 -4.06 -7.82
N LEU A 31 5.86 -3.01 -7.04
CA LEU A 31 5.76 -3.06 -5.58
C LEU A 31 4.31 -3.25 -5.11
N GLU A 32 3.36 -2.58 -5.75
CA GLU A 32 1.93 -2.79 -5.48
C GLU A 32 1.52 -4.24 -5.78
N LYS A 33 2.01 -4.78 -6.90
CA LYS A 33 1.82 -6.19 -7.22
C LYS A 33 2.45 -7.09 -6.17
N LYS A 34 3.70 -6.87 -5.74
CA LYS A 34 4.33 -7.69 -4.69
C LYS A 34 3.54 -7.68 -3.38
N ARG A 35 2.96 -6.53 -3.00
CA ARG A 35 2.14 -6.38 -1.78
C ARG A 35 0.85 -7.20 -1.81
N THR A 36 0.20 -7.33 -2.97
CA THR A 36 -1.19 -7.82 -3.04
C THR A 36 -1.38 -9.06 -3.94
N HIS A 37 -0.41 -9.38 -4.79
CA HIS A 37 -0.44 -10.53 -5.67
C HIS A 37 -0.19 -11.83 -4.90
N ASN A 38 -0.94 -12.88 -5.27
CA ASN A 38 -0.92 -14.20 -4.64
C ASN A 38 -1.02 -14.11 -3.12
N LYS A 39 -1.91 -13.25 -2.63
CA LYS A 39 -2.24 -13.14 -1.21
C LYS A 39 -3.53 -13.89 -0.93
N LYS A 40 -3.56 -14.58 0.20
CA LYS A 40 -4.71 -15.38 0.60
C LYS A 40 -5.90 -14.47 0.91
N ILE A 41 -7.04 -14.77 0.29
CA ILE A 41 -8.27 -14.00 0.47
C ILE A 41 -9.17 -14.69 1.48
N TYR A 42 -9.53 -13.95 2.52
CA TYR A 42 -10.47 -14.37 3.55
C TYR A 42 -11.82 -13.72 3.34
N LYS A 43 -12.90 -14.42 3.67
CA LYS A 43 -14.25 -13.86 3.70
C LYS A 43 -14.67 -13.59 5.14
N ILE A 44 -14.97 -12.34 5.45
CA ILE A 44 -15.47 -11.90 6.76
C ILE A 44 -16.80 -11.18 6.53
N GLY A 45 -17.90 -11.87 6.86
CA GLY A 45 -19.24 -11.43 6.47
C GLY A 45 -19.39 -11.33 4.95
N SER A 46 -19.73 -10.13 4.45
CA SER A 46 -19.81 -9.82 3.02
C SER A 46 -18.48 -9.35 2.42
N LYS A 47 -17.46 -9.08 3.24
CA LYS A 47 -16.20 -8.47 2.80
C LYS A 47 -15.15 -9.52 2.45
N LYS A 48 -14.31 -9.17 1.47
CA LYS A 48 -13.07 -9.90 1.16
C LYS A 48 -11.91 -9.17 1.81
N CYS A 49 -11.07 -9.89 2.54
CA CYS A 49 -9.98 -9.31 3.31
C CYS A 49 -8.68 -10.09 3.09
N TYR A 50 -7.56 -9.39 3.17
CA TYR A 50 -6.23 -9.99 3.38
C TYR A 50 -5.93 -10.09 4.87
N LYS A 51 -5.09 -11.05 5.27
CA LYS A 51 -4.64 -11.20 6.66
C LYS A 51 -3.19 -10.72 6.80
N PHE A 52 -2.90 -9.93 7.83
CA PHE A 52 -1.52 -9.57 8.18
C PHE A 52 -0.82 -10.71 8.92
N LEU A 53 0.47 -10.90 8.63
CA LEU A 53 1.37 -11.78 9.37
C LEU A 53 2.07 -11.01 10.48
N LEU A 54 2.39 -11.72 11.57
CA LEU A 54 3.25 -11.25 12.68
C LEU A 54 2.72 -10.01 13.43
N MET A 55 1.42 -9.72 13.33
CA MET A 55 0.76 -8.80 14.25
C MET A 55 0.38 -9.52 15.55
N GLU A 56 0.14 -8.75 16.62
CA GLU A 56 -0.24 -9.28 17.94
C GLU A 56 -1.51 -10.14 17.93
N ARG A 57 -2.38 -9.92 16.94
CA ARG A 57 -3.60 -10.69 16.70
C ARG A 57 -3.78 -10.91 15.21
N GLU A 58 -4.70 -11.80 14.85
CA GLU A 58 -5.13 -11.96 13.47
C GLU A 58 -5.94 -10.75 13.01
N TYR A 59 -5.24 -9.78 12.42
CA TYR A 59 -5.85 -8.61 11.80
C TYR A 59 -6.04 -8.82 10.31
N TYR A 60 -7.19 -8.37 9.83
CA TYR A 60 -7.65 -8.51 8.46
C TYR A 60 -7.90 -7.12 7.85
N LEU A 61 -7.35 -6.89 6.66
CA LEU A 61 -7.50 -5.67 5.88
C LEU A 61 -8.49 -5.89 4.76
N ASP A 62 -9.53 -5.06 4.68
CA ASP A 62 -10.46 -5.04 3.55
C ASP A 62 -9.72 -4.74 2.24
N ILE A 63 -9.95 -5.55 1.20
CA ILE A 63 -9.30 -5.39 -0.11
C ILE A 63 -9.62 -4.02 -0.72
N GLU A 64 -10.82 -3.48 -0.49
CA GLU A 64 -11.20 -2.16 -1.01
C GLU A 64 -10.47 -1.03 -0.30
N GLU A 65 -10.25 -1.15 1.01
CA GLU A 65 -9.43 -0.20 1.78
C GLU A 65 -7.95 -0.32 1.45
N CYS A 66 -7.47 -1.53 1.13
CA CYS A 66 -6.08 -1.76 0.73
C CYS A 66 -5.67 -0.92 -0.48
N LYS A 67 -6.57 -0.74 -1.45
CA LYS A 67 -6.35 0.08 -2.67
C LYS A 67 -6.19 1.57 -2.36
N LYS A 68 -6.65 2.03 -1.19
CA LYS A 68 -6.59 3.44 -0.77
C LYS A 68 -5.29 3.78 -0.03
N ILE A 69 -4.45 2.78 0.26
CA ILE A 69 -3.18 2.96 0.98
C ILE A 69 -2.14 3.50 0.02
N SER A 70 -1.46 4.57 0.43
CA SER A 70 -0.36 5.16 -0.32
C SER A 70 0.79 5.54 0.63
N SER A 71 1.76 6.29 0.12
CA SER A 71 2.85 6.85 0.92
C SER A 71 2.38 7.79 2.03
N LYS A 72 1.21 8.42 1.85
CA LYS A 72 0.58 9.24 2.88
C LYS A 72 -0.16 8.33 3.86
N ALA A 73 0.20 8.46 5.13
CA ALA A 73 -0.44 7.76 6.22
C ALA A 73 -1.94 8.08 6.31
N ARG A 74 -2.76 7.02 6.49
CA ARG A 74 -4.22 7.11 6.60
C ARG A 74 -4.74 6.20 7.70
N LEU A 75 -5.83 6.62 8.34
CA LEU A 75 -6.54 5.81 9.32
C LEU A 75 -7.37 4.76 8.59
N ILE A 76 -7.11 3.48 8.86
CA ILE A 76 -7.78 2.34 8.25
C ILE A 76 -8.22 1.37 9.33
N ALA A 77 -9.45 0.90 9.22
CA ALA A 77 -9.99 -0.11 10.12
C ALA A 77 -9.45 -1.51 9.73
N LEU A 78 -8.78 -2.17 10.67
CA LEU A 78 -8.44 -3.57 10.58
C LEU A 78 -9.42 -4.39 11.42
N TYR A 79 -9.93 -5.47 10.83
CA TYR A 79 -10.89 -6.36 11.47
C TYR A 79 -10.16 -7.48 12.19
N TYR A 80 -10.72 -7.97 13.30
CA TYR A 80 -10.22 -9.15 14.00
C TYR A 80 -11.41 -9.92 14.57
N LYS A 81 -11.25 -11.23 14.69
CA LYS A 81 -12.29 -12.09 15.26
C LYS A 81 -12.13 -12.17 16.78
N THR A 82 -13.24 -12.05 17.50
CA THR A 82 -13.37 -12.45 18.90
C THR A 82 -14.28 -13.68 18.97
N PHE A 83 -14.48 -14.25 20.16
CA PHE A 83 -15.29 -15.47 20.33
C PHE A 83 -16.71 -15.30 19.78
N ASP A 84 -17.33 -14.14 19.98
CA ASP A 84 -18.72 -13.89 19.60
C ASP A 84 -18.87 -13.02 18.34
N GLU A 85 -17.92 -12.12 18.07
CA GLU A 85 -18.11 -11.05 17.07
C GLU A 85 -16.83 -10.71 16.29
N VAL A 86 -17.05 -10.17 15.07
CA VAL A 86 -16.01 -9.47 14.31
C VAL A 86 -15.93 -8.04 14.82
N LYS A 87 -14.78 -7.67 15.37
CA LYS A 87 -14.50 -6.30 15.82
C LYS A 87 -13.53 -5.62 14.87
N SER A 88 -13.46 -4.31 14.93
CA SER A 88 -12.48 -3.52 14.18
C SER A 88 -11.70 -2.59 15.11
N LYS A 89 -10.43 -2.36 14.80
CA LYS A 89 -9.59 -1.33 15.41
C LYS A 89 -8.96 -0.49 14.31
N THR A 90 -8.91 0.82 14.50
CA THR A 90 -8.34 1.75 13.54
C THR A 90 -6.83 1.85 13.75
N TYR A 91 -6.09 1.82 12.64
CA TYR A 91 -4.64 1.95 12.61
C TYR A 91 -4.23 3.02 11.62
N LEU A 92 -3.09 3.65 11.87
CA LEU A 92 -2.45 4.52 10.89
C LEU A 92 -1.58 3.67 9.96
N ILE A 93 -1.90 3.65 8.66
CA ILE A 93 -1.24 2.78 7.68
C ILE A 93 -0.69 3.60 6.51
N LYS A 94 0.53 3.27 6.07
CA LYS A 94 1.12 3.75 4.82
C LYS A 94 1.92 2.66 4.13
N THR A 95 2.28 2.90 2.88
CA THR A 95 3.31 2.16 2.14
C THR A 95 4.52 3.07 1.88
N GLN A 96 5.60 2.53 1.31
CA GLN A 96 6.73 3.32 0.85
C GLN A 96 7.08 2.96 -0.59
N VAL A 97 7.64 3.92 -1.32
CA VAL A 97 7.98 3.76 -2.76
C VAL A 97 9.07 2.71 -3.03
N TYR A 98 9.74 2.20 -2.00
CA TYR A 98 10.86 1.26 -2.14
C TYR A 98 10.69 -0.01 -1.31
N SER A 99 9.51 -0.23 -0.70
CA SER A 99 9.26 -1.37 0.17
C SER A 99 7.94 -2.05 -0.16
N ASP A 100 7.93 -3.37 -0.18
CA ASP A 100 6.74 -4.21 -0.35
C ASP A 100 5.97 -4.44 0.97
N LYS A 101 6.32 -3.70 2.03
CA LYS A 101 5.69 -3.80 3.35
C LYS A 101 4.61 -2.75 3.55
N PHE A 102 3.71 -3.06 4.47
CA PHE A 102 2.79 -2.10 5.07
C PHE A 102 3.40 -1.57 6.36
N PHE A 103 3.45 -0.26 6.50
CA PHE A 103 3.92 0.43 7.70
C PHE A 103 2.70 0.80 8.53
N ILE A 104 2.53 0.15 9.67
CA ILE A 104 1.34 0.26 10.51
C ILE A 104 1.74 0.79 11.88
N SER A 105 1.03 1.81 12.34
CA SER A 105 1.12 2.33 13.71
C SER A 105 -0.24 2.22 14.38
N ASP A 106 -0.25 1.78 15.63
CA ASP A 106 -1.42 1.64 16.48
C ASP A 106 -1.75 2.91 17.26
N ASP A 107 -0.79 3.84 17.38
CA ASP A 107 -0.94 5.14 18.01
C ASP A 107 -0.80 6.27 16.96
N PRO A 108 -1.88 7.00 16.64
CA PRO A 108 -1.83 8.11 15.69
C PRO A 108 -1.14 9.37 16.24
N ILE A 109 -0.89 9.45 17.55
CA ILE A 109 -0.26 10.58 18.24
C ILE A 109 1.26 10.34 18.37
N ARG A 110 1.67 9.16 18.87
CA ARG A 110 3.07 8.74 18.96
C ARG A 110 3.41 7.77 17.84
N VAL A 111 3.55 8.33 16.64
CA VAL A 111 3.64 7.55 15.41
C VAL A 111 4.95 6.77 15.32
N TYR A 112 4.90 5.51 15.75
CA TYR A 112 5.94 4.50 15.48
C TYR A 112 5.38 3.46 14.51
N PHE A 113 5.92 3.41 13.30
CA PHE A 113 5.48 2.46 12.28
C PHE A 113 6.27 1.15 12.39
N LYS A 114 5.56 0.04 12.53
CA LYS A 114 6.10 -1.31 12.37
C LYS A 114 5.78 -1.85 10.98
N GLU A 115 6.65 -2.70 10.45
CA GLU A 115 6.51 -3.29 9.13
C GLU A 115 5.74 -4.61 9.17
N TYR A 116 4.77 -4.77 8.28
CA TYR A 116 3.97 -5.98 8.18
C TYR A 116 3.79 -6.42 6.73
N THR A 117 3.54 -7.71 6.55
CA THR A 117 3.21 -8.32 5.26
C THR A 117 1.87 -9.03 5.32
N LEU A 118 1.25 -9.17 4.15
CA LEU A 118 0.06 -9.98 3.99
C LEU A 118 0.44 -11.45 3.81
N GLU A 119 -0.41 -12.34 4.31
CA GLU A 119 -0.25 -13.78 4.14
C GLU A 119 -0.34 -14.17 2.66
N ASN A 120 0.64 -14.93 2.18
CA ASN A 120 0.65 -15.46 0.82
C ASN A 120 -0.36 -16.60 0.67
N ASP A 121 -0.95 -16.71 -0.51
CA ASP A 121 -1.65 -17.92 -0.93
C ASP A 121 -0.60 -19.01 -1.19
N LYS A 122 -0.89 -20.24 -0.75
CA LYS A 122 0.06 -21.36 -0.84
C LYS A 122 0.21 -21.88 -2.26
#